data_AF-A0A1W9SJQ3-F1
#
_entry.id   AF-A0A1W9SJQ3-F1
#
_cell.length_a   1.000
_cell.length_b   1.000
_cell.length_c   1.000
_cell.angle_alpha   90.00
_cell.angle_beta   90.00
_cell.angle_gamma   90.00
#
_symmetry.space_group_name_H-M   'P 1'
#
loop_
_entity.id
_entity.type
_entity.pdbx_description
1 polymer ?
#
loop_
_entity_poly.entity_id
_entity_poly.type
_entity_poly.pdbx_seq_one_letter_code
_entity_poly.pdbx_strand_id
1 'polypeptide(L)' 'MLVSKDENIKTSAVYVGSLVLQHIKNTKKDKITIFEIAENLQKNNIISYRHIVFALMFLYSCKIIDFKEPYIYKL' A
#
# COMPACT_ATOMS: atom_id res chain seq x y z
N MET A 1 7.57 -13.05 -12.55
CA MET A 1 7.68 -13.47 -11.13
C MET A 1 6.98 -14.80 -11.01
N LEU A 2 7.67 -15.86 -10.60
CA LEU A 2 7.06 -17.18 -10.40
C LEU A 2 6.54 -17.24 -8.97
N VAL A 3 5.23 -17.47 -8.79
CA VAL A 3 4.60 -17.59 -7.48
C VAL A 3 4.75 -19.04 -7.00
N SER A 4 5.32 -19.24 -5.81
CA SER A 4 5.41 -20.58 -5.19
C SER A 4 4.14 -20.91 -4.42
N LYS A 5 3.79 -22.20 -4.29
CA LYS A 5 2.67 -22.66 -3.46
C LYS A 5 2.86 -22.36 -1.97
N ASP A 6 4.11 -22.26 -1.54
CA ASP A 6 4.50 -21.97 -0.16
C ASP A 6 4.62 -20.47 0.12
N GLU A 7 4.46 -19.64 -0.91
CA GLU A 7 4.57 -18.19 -0.75
C GLU A 7 3.33 -17.65 -0.03
N ASN A 8 3.56 -16.87 1.01
CA ASN A 8 2.47 -16.23 1.73
C ASN A 8 1.84 -15.13 0.87
N ILE A 9 0.79 -15.46 0.12
CA ILE A 9 0.11 -14.52 -0.79
C ILE A 9 -0.40 -13.25 -0.10
N LYS A 10 -0.61 -13.28 1.23
CA LYS A 10 -1.04 -12.12 2.00
C LYS A 10 0.03 -11.04 2.16
N THR A 11 1.27 -11.31 1.74
CA THR A 11 2.34 -10.30 1.68
C THR A 11 2.57 -9.77 0.27
N SER A 12 1.88 -10.31 -0.73
CA SER A 12 2.02 -9.88 -2.12
C SER A 12 1.55 -8.44 -2.32
N ALA A 13 2.17 -7.73 -3.26
CA ALA A 13 1.80 -6.37 -3.60
C ALA A 13 0.33 -6.26 -4.08
N VAL A 14 -0.19 -7.29 -4.73
CA VAL A 14 -1.59 -7.36 -5.19
C VAL A 14 -2.54 -7.44 -4.01
N TYR A 15 -2.31 -8.36 -3.07
CA TYR A 15 -3.15 -8.50 -1.88
C TYR A 15 -3.11 -7.25 -1.02
N VAL A 16 -1.91 -6.77 -0.67
CA VAL A 16 -1.76 -5.58 0.16
C VAL A 16 -2.30 -4.34 -0.56
N GLY A 17 -2.08 -4.21 -1.87
CA GLY A 17 -2.66 -3.14 -2.68
C GLY A 17 -4.18 -3.14 -2.67
N SER A 18 -4.82 -4.31 -2.67
CA SER A 18 -6.29 -4.39 -2.56
C SER A 18 -6.81 -3.88 -1.22
N LEU A 19 -6.08 -4.12 -0.11
CA LEU A 19 -6.41 -3.56 1.20
C LEU A 19 -6.28 -2.03 1.21
N VAL A 20 -5.23 -1.49 0.57
CA VAL A 20 -5.06 -0.04 0.40
C VAL A 20 -6.27 0.57 -0.32
N LEU A 21 -6.68 -0.01 -1.46
CA LEU A 21 -7.83 0.47 -2.23
C LEU A 21 -9.14 0.35 -1.45
N GLN A 22 -9.33 -0.74 -0.70
CA GLN A 22 -10.49 -0.90 0.17
C GLN A 22 -10.52 0.20 1.24
N HIS A 23 -9.37 0.53 1.84
CA HIS A 23 -9.30 1.59 2.83
C HIS A 23 -9.63 2.95 2.22
N ILE A 24 -9.06 3.30 1.06
CA ILE A 24 -9.36 4.54 0.33
C ILE A 24 -10.86 4.65 0.02
N LYS A 25 -11.46 3.57 -0.49
CA LYS A 25 -12.90 3.53 -0.79
C LYS A 25 -13.77 3.78 0.44
N ASN A 26 -13.36 3.27 1.60
CA ASN A 26 -14.12 3.37 2.85
C ASN A 26 -14.03 4.76 3.50
N THR A 27 -12.94 5.51 3.29
CA THR A 27 -12.77 6.84 3.91
C THR A 27 -13.55 7.94 3.19
N LYS A 28 -13.99 7.71 1.94
CA LYS A 28 -14.64 8.72 1.07
C LYS A 28 -13.84 10.02 0.90
N LYS A 29 -12.52 9.98 1.14
CA LYS A 29 -11.60 11.11 0.97
C LYS A 29 -10.97 11.05 -0.42
N ASP A 30 -10.74 12.21 -1.04
CA ASP A 30 -10.02 12.31 -2.32
C ASP A 30 -8.50 12.14 -2.17
N LYS A 31 -7.99 12.24 -0.94
CA LYS A 31 -6.57 12.10 -0.61
C LYS A 31 -6.40 11.33 0.69
N ILE A 32 -5.32 10.58 0.76
CA ILE A 32 -4.92 9.83 1.95
C ILE A 32 -3.41 9.95 2.14
N THR A 33 -2.96 10.06 3.39
CA THR A 33 -1.53 10.09 3.69
C THR A 33 -0.96 8.67 3.70
N ILE A 34 0.35 8.52 3.42
CA ILE A 34 1.04 7.23 3.54
C ILE A 34 0.99 6.69 4.99
N PHE A 35 0.91 7.57 5.98
CA PHE A 35 0.80 7.21 7.39
C PHE A 35 -0.58 6.59 7.71
N GLU A 36 -1.67 7.20 7.24
CA GLU A 36 -3.02 6.61 7.38
C GLU A 36 -3.09 5.22 6.73
N ILE A 37 -2.47 5.04 5.56
CA ILE A 37 -2.35 3.73 4.91
C ILE A 37 -1.58 2.74 5.80
N ALA A 38 -0.41 3.14 6.32
CA ALA A 38 0.41 2.28 7.16
C ALA A 38 -0.31 1.87 8.44
N GLU A 39 -1.00 2.79 9.11
CA GLU A 39 -1.80 2.50 10.31
C GLU A 39 -2.95 1.53 10.02
N ASN A 40 -3.64 1.69 8.88
CA ASN A 40 -4.70 0.77 8.49
C ASN A 40 -4.15 -0.64 8.19
N LEU A 41 -3.01 -0.72 7.52
CA LEU A 41 -2.36 -1.99 7.19
C LEU A 41 -1.83 -2.72 8.43
N GLN A 42 -1.35 -1.99 9.44
CA GLN A 42 -0.95 -2.57 10.73
C GLN A 42 -2.13 -3.27 11.42
N LYS A 43 -3.35 -2.71 11.37
CA LYS A 43 -4.57 -3.36 11.88
C LYS A 43 -4.89 -4.69 11.18
N ASN A 44 -4.36 -4.88 9.97
CA ASN A 44 -4.47 -6.11 9.18
C ASN A 44 -3.23 -7.02 9.28
N ASN A 45 -2.38 -6.82 10.30
CA ASN A 45 -1.11 -7.54 10.51
C ASN A 45 -0.07 -7.38 9.37
N ILE A 46 -0.19 -6.33 8.54
CA ILE A 46 0.82 -5.96 7.56
C ILE A 46 1.75 -4.91 8.16
N ILE A 47 2.83 -5.35 8.79
CA ILE A 47 3.76 -4.48 9.55
C ILE A 47 5.05 -4.20 8.75
N SER A 48 5.39 -5.07 7.80
CA SER A 48 6.61 -4.95 7.00
C SER A 48 6.51 -3.77 6.03
N TYR A 49 7.39 -2.79 6.22
CA TYR A 49 7.57 -1.64 5.33
C TYR A 49 7.71 -2.06 3.86
N ARG A 50 8.44 -3.16 3.59
CA ARG A 50 8.66 -3.66 2.23
C ARG A 50 7.35 -4.01 1.53
N HIS A 51 6.41 -4.65 2.23
CA HIS A 51 5.13 -5.03 1.64
C HIS A 51 4.29 -3.79 1.32
N ILE A 52 4.33 -2.77 2.19
CA ILE A 52 3.62 -1.50 1.98
C ILE A 52 4.19 -0.78 0.77
N VAL A 53 5.52 -0.62 0.68
CA VAL A 53 6.17 0.03 -0.47
C VAL A 53 5.87 -0.70 -1.77
N PHE A 54 5.99 -2.02 -1.80
CA PHE A 54 5.71 -2.78 -3.04
C PHE A 54 4.25 -2.69 -3.46
N ALA A 55 3.31 -2.69 -2.51
CA ALA A 55 1.90 -2.47 -2.82
C ALA A 55 1.65 -1.08 -3.42
N LEU A 56 2.22 -0.04 -2.81
CA LEU A 56 2.11 1.34 -3.28
C LEU A 56 2.74 1.52 -4.67
N MET A 57 3.93 0.97 -4.89
CA MET A 57 4.62 0.99 -6.18
C MET A 57 3.85 0.20 -7.24
N PHE A 58 3.27 -0.94 -6.89
CA PHE A 58 2.40 -1.71 -7.78
C PHE A 58 1.20 -0.88 -8.23
N LEU A 59 0.45 -0.30 -7.30
CA LEU A 59 -0.72 0.53 -7.61
C LEU A 59 -0.34 1.75 -8.48
N TYR A 60 0.78 2.40 -8.16
CA TYR A 60 1.30 3.52 -8.95
C TYR A 60 1.70 3.09 -10.36
N SER A 61 2.39 1.95 -10.50
CA SER A 61 2.78 1.40 -11.81
C SER A 61 1.57 1.06 -12.70
N CYS A 62 0.45 0.67 -12.08
CA CYS A 62 -0.82 0.44 -12.77
C CYS A 62 -1.62 1.72 -13.04
N LYS A 63 -1.10 2.91 -12.69
CA LYS A 63 -1.79 4.20 -12.79
C LYS A 63 -3.11 4.26 -12.01
N ILE A 64 -3.23 3.48 -10.93
CA ILE A 64 -4.43 3.45 -10.07
C ILE A 64 -4.37 4.55 -9.02
N ILE A 65 -3.17 4.84 -8.52
CA ILE A 65 -2.91 5.93 -7.58
C ILE A 65 -1.83 6.84 -8.14
N ASP A 66 -1.80 8.07 -7.65
CA ASP A 66 -0.74 9.03 -7.93
C ASP A 66 -0.17 9.56 -6.61
N PHE A 67 1.12 9.89 -6.61
CA PHE A 67 1.78 10.50 -5.46
C PHE A 67 1.92 11.99 -5.72
N LYS A 68 1.10 12.80 -5.04
CA LYS A 68 1.28 14.25 -5.04
C LYS A 68 2.02 14.68 -3.78
N GLU A 69 3.18 15.30 -3.99
CA GLU A 69 3.97 16.03 -3.00
C GLU A 69 4.39 15.24 -1.74
N PRO A 70 5.48 14.46 -1.82
CA PRO A 70 6.06 13.76 -0.67
C PRO A 70 7.15 14.62 -0.03
N TYR A 71 6.80 15.79 0.51
CA TYR A 71 7.86 16.69 0.97
C TYR A 71 8.51 16.19 2.26
N ILE A 72 9.82 15.92 2.15
CA ILE A 72 10.74 15.67 3.25
C ILE A 72 11.85 16.72 3.15
N TYR A 73 12.05 17.50 4.21
CA TYR A 73 13.13 18.47 4.30
C TYR A 73 14.07 18.15 5.47
N LYS A 74 15.37 18.14 5.17
CA LYS A 74 16.49 18.12 6.11
C LYS A 74 17.17 19.51 6.04
N LEU A 75 17.85 19.94 7.11
CA LEU A 75 18.80 21.06 7.08
C LEU A 75 20.08 20.72 6.28
#